data_AF-A0A0A3IB07-F1
#
_entry.id   AF-A0A0A3IB07-F1
#
_cell.length_a   1.000
_cell.length_b   1.000
_cell.length_c   1.000
_cell.angle_alpha   90.00
_cell.angle_beta   90.00
_cell.angle_gamma   90.00
#
_symmetry.space_group_name_H-M   'P 1'
#
loop_
_entity.id
_entity.type
_entity.pdbx_description
1 polymer ?
#
loop_
_entity_poly.entity_id
_entity_poly.type
_entity_poly.pdbx_seq_one_letter_code
_entity_poly.pdbx_strand_id
1 'polypeptide(L)'
;MLKIKNIEFIKVVYDESLSHNIFSIANIAFSNYEPISGALLYWQKNMDDNAFTPEGDYKFFYDMANVTYFASVKFPKHVRLTRDQRQELAYILLEERGSVGSYSFATHAGRKKGYPADERFQELDFPAHFDVTAVPAYVKSIVTKVDLDMILHAYPEYDPIFISKYAKWRYKVAQLHPNELDAYLPYIDFSVICAINPYLTEAYLIDHLADVDFEMIASNYPVLSRLSKPFREYMYRQLEPALAKELEEFLEADDGEEQVVDILPSFEEEEEMAVLEFFEYDRGTNKWPGSEHLVKGIPSLASQLYDRFGYKKLTNKEMDQKVSSYSEVQLELISYTLEPHWLHRYREMLDWSLVCEYNPYLTEDFLESHLKYIDFYALGNNTNCELSEDFMDTHMNKFNHQKPVPLVIRHLTESLYLTHKDTIVVNSQLLNEYGDLLDDEQFLILQNLIEP
;
A
#
# COMPACT_ATOMS: atom_id res chain seq x y z
N MET A 1 3.98 29.50 -20.93
CA MET A 1 4.56 28.42 -20.11
C MET A 1 6.00 28.80 -19.73
N LEU A 2 6.30 28.82 -18.44
CA LEU A 2 7.67 29.04 -17.94
C LEU A 2 8.52 27.80 -18.22
N LYS A 3 9.76 27.97 -18.66
CA LYS A 3 10.70 26.87 -18.92
C LYS A 3 11.79 26.87 -17.86
N ILE A 4 11.54 26.13 -16.78
CA ILE A 4 12.44 26.00 -15.64
C ILE A 4 13.72 25.28 -16.08
N LYS A 5 14.87 25.85 -15.73
CA LYS A 5 16.20 25.29 -15.98
C LYS A 5 16.75 24.59 -14.75
N ASN A 6 16.55 25.19 -13.57
CA ASN A 6 16.97 24.64 -12.29
C ASN A 6 16.13 25.23 -11.15
N ILE A 7 15.88 24.45 -10.10
CA ILE A 7 15.30 24.91 -8.85
C ILE A 7 16.29 24.53 -7.73
N GLU A 8 16.69 25.50 -6.94
CA GLU A 8 17.54 25.31 -5.77
C GLU A 8 16.73 25.62 -4.52
N PHE A 9 16.53 24.61 -3.67
CA PHE A 9 15.82 24.76 -2.41
C PHE A 9 16.79 25.07 -1.27
N ILE A 10 16.52 26.15 -0.54
CA ILE A 10 17.18 26.53 0.70
C ILE A 10 16.23 26.18 1.84
N LYS A 11 16.60 25.23 2.70
CA LYS A 11 15.83 24.90 3.91
C LYS A 11 15.91 26.08 4.89
N VAL A 12 14.76 26.51 5.42
CA VAL A 12 14.69 27.56 6.45
C VAL A 12 14.68 26.90 7.82
N VAL A 13 15.46 27.45 8.76
CA VAL A 13 15.37 27.08 10.18
C VAL A 13 14.09 27.68 10.73
N TYR A 14 13.25 26.85 11.35
CA TYR A 14 12.05 27.33 12.04
C TYR A 14 12.46 28.31 13.15
N ASP A 15 11.90 29.51 13.08
CA ASP A 15 11.89 30.46 14.18
C ASP A 15 10.45 30.49 14.72
N GLU A 16 10.24 30.01 15.94
CA GLU A 16 8.93 29.97 16.60
C GLU A 16 8.31 31.39 16.75
N SER A 17 9.08 32.46 16.50
CA SER A 17 8.57 33.84 16.49
C SER A 17 7.92 34.27 15.16
N LEU A 18 8.01 33.47 14.09
CA LEU A 18 7.41 33.79 12.79
C LEU A 18 5.98 33.23 12.70
N SER A 19 5.01 34.11 12.45
CA SER A 19 3.58 33.79 12.31
C SER A 19 3.21 32.87 11.13
N HIS A 20 4.17 32.59 10.24
CA HIS A 20 3.99 31.72 9.08
C HIS A 20 5.03 30.60 9.18
N ASN A 21 4.58 29.34 9.14
CA ASN A 21 5.45 28.17 9.20
C ASN A 21 6.11 27.96 7.83
N ILE A 22 7.15 28.76 7.56
CA ILE A 22 7.97 28.67 6.35
C ILE A 22 8.83 27.42 6.46
N PHE A 23 8.67 26.48 5.52
CA PHE A 23 9.42 25.21 5.53
C PHE A 23 10.47 25.13 4.43
N SER A 24 10.44 26.03 3.44
CA SER A 24 11.46 26.09 2.40
C SER A 24 11.52 27.46 1.72
N ILE A 25 12.68 27.79 1.16
CA ILE A 25 12.86 28.87 0.19
C ILE A 25 13.30 28.24 -1.13
N ALA A 26 12.83 28.75 -2.25
CA ALA A 26 13.25 28.31 -3.58
C ALA A 26 13.88 29.45 -4.37
N ASN A 27 15.01 29.16 -4.98
CA ASN A 27 15.63 29.97 -6.03
C ASN A 27 15.42 29.25 -7.37
N ILE A 28 14.84 29.94 -8.34
CA ILE A 28 14.36 29.33 -9.58
C ILE A 28 15.05 30.02 -10.74
N ALA A 29 15.79 29.24 -11.52
CA ALA A 29 16.39 29.69 -12.76
C ALA A 29 15.52 29.24 -13.93
N PHE A 30 15.17 30.17 -14.82
CA PHE A 30 14.42 29.87 -16.04
C PHE A 30 15.31 30.04 -17.27
N SER A 31 14.93 29.39 -18.36
CA SER A 31 15.55 29.59 -19.68
C SER A 31 14.89 30.70 -20.49
N ASN A 32 13.67 31.11 -20.12
CA ASN A 32 12.84 32.07 -20.85
C ASN A 32 12.23 33.16 -19.95
N TYR A 33 12.73 33.31 -18.71
CA TYR A 33 12.25 34.29 -17.74
C TYR A 33 13.39 34.67 -16.77
N GLU A 34 13.25 35.79 -16.07
CA GLU A 34 14.25 36.23 -15.08
C GLU A 34 14.27 35.27 -13.87
N PRO A 35 15.45 34.98 -13.28
CA PRO A 35 15.54 34.16 -12.09
C PRO A 35 14.70 34.72 -10.94
N ILE A 36 14.01 33.86 -10.22
CA ILE A 36 13.28 34.21 -9.00
C ILE A 36 14.09 33.73 -7.82
N SER A 37 14.62 34.65 -7.01
CA SER A 37 15.35 34.30 -5.79
C SER A 37 14.49 34.58 -4.56
N GLY A 38 14.33 33.60 -3.68
CA GLY A 38 13.63 33.80 -2.41
C GLY A 38 12.12 33.55 -2.44
N ALA A 39 11.62 32.63 -3.27
CA ALA A 39 10.22 32.20 -3.18
C ALA A 39 9.99 31.41 -1.88
N LEU A 40 9.09 31.86 -1.01
CA LEU A 40 8.89 31.27 0.32
C LEU A 40 7.78 30.23 0.27
N LEU A 41 8.08 28.98 0.60
CA LEU A 41 7.10 27.91 0.74
C LEU A 41 6.69 27.82 2.21
N TYR A 42 5.40 27.93 2.48
CA TYR A 42 4.86 27.97 3.83
C TYR A 42 3.53 27.22 3.93
N TRP A 43 3.15 26.85 5.15
CA TRP A 43 1.82 26.36 5.46
C TRP A 43 1.19 27.20 6.58
N GLN A 44 -0.13 27.25 6.59
CA GLN A 44 -0.89 28.03 7.56
C GLN A 44 -2.26 27.40 7.82
N LYS A 45 -2.81 27.63 9.02
CA LYS A 45 -4.19 27.29 9.32
C LYS A 45 -5.12 28.09 8.42
N ASN A 46 -6.07 27.41 7.80
CA ASN A 46 -7.07 28.08 7.00
C ASN A 46 -8.07 28.79 7.92
N MET A 47 -8.30 30.07 7.64
CA MET A 47 -9.20 30.93 8.43
C MET A 47 -10.41 31.40 7.63
N ASP A 48 -10.44 31.13 6.32
CA ASP A 48 -11.51 31.54 5.40
C ASP A 48 -11.56 30.63 4.16
N ASP A 49 -12.72 30.60 3.49
CA ASP A 49 -12.97 29.73 2.33
C ASP A 49 -12.47 30.31 1.00
N ASN A 50 -11.73 31.43 1.01
CA ASN A 50 -11.20 31.98 -0.24
C ASN A 50 -10.05 31.12 -0.76
N ALA A 51 -10.01 30.89 -2.07
CA ALA A 51 -8.93 30.15 -2.74
C ALA A 51 -7.57 30.87 -2.71
N PHE A 52 -7.52 32.12 -2.26
CA PHE A 52 -6.31 32.94 -2.20
C PHE A 52 -6.18 33.57 -0.82
N THR A 53 -4.94 33.76 -0.37
CA THR A 53 -4.64 34.54 0.84
C THR A 53 -4.91 36.04 0.62
N PRO A 54 -5.02 36.85 1.69
CA PRO A 54 -5.09 38.32 1.56
C PRO A 54 -3.90 38.92 0.79
N GLU A 55 -2.75 38.24 0.78
CA GLU A 55 -1.56 38.61 0.01
C GLU A 55 -1.62 38.20 -1.48
N GLY A 56 -2.63 37.42 -1.89
CA GLY A 56 -2.84 36.97 -3.26
C GLY A 56 -2.11 35.67 -3.62
N ASP A 57 -1.66 34.91 -2.64
CA ASP A 57 -1.03 33.60 -2.83
C ASP A 57 -2.10 32.50 -2.92
N TYR A 58 -1.96 31.53 -3.83
CA TYR A 58 -2.97 30.49 -4.02
C TYR A 58 -2.90 29.44 -2.90
N LYS A 59 -4.04 29.07 -2.32
CA LYS A 59 -4.11 28.06 -1.27
C LYS A 59 -4.20 26.66 -1.90
N PHE A 60 -3.28 25.78 -1.53
CA PHE A 60 -3.32 24.37 -1.88
C PHE A 60 -3.76 23.57 -0.65
N PHE A 61 -4.84 22.81 -0.78
CA PHE A 61 -5.39 21.96 0.27
C PHE A 61 -5.02 20.50 0.02
N TYR A 62 -4.64 19.79 1.07
CA TYR A 62 -4.30 18.36 1.02
C TYR A 62 -5.55 17.48 0.93
N ASP A 63 -6.58 17.85 1.69
CA ASP A 63 -7.87 17.19 1.73
C ASP A 63 -8.96 18.24 1.47
N MET A 64 -9.75 18.02 0.42
CA MET A 64 -10.87 18.90 0.07
C MET A 64 -12.05 18.71 1.04
N ALA A 65 -12.12 17.59 1.76
CA ALA A 65 -13.10 17.34 2.82
C ALA A 65 -12.70 18.00 4.15
N ASN A 66 -11.41 18.19 4.41
CA ASN A 66 -10.90 18.81 5.63
C ASN A 66 -9.91 19.96 5.36
N VAL A 67 -10.46 21.14 5.03
CA VAL A 67 -9.71 22.36 4.67
C VAL A 67 -9.08 23.10 5.86
N THR A 68 -8.67 22.40 6.91
CA THR A 68 -8.15 23.03 8.15
C THR A 68 -6.80 23.73 7.96
N TYR A 69 -5.95 23.25 7.05
CA TYR A 69 -4.64 23.83 6.74
C TYR A 69 -4.41 23.91 5.23
N PHE A 70 -3.66 24.91 4.79
CA PHE A 70 -3.24 25.04 3.41
C PHE A 70 -1.74 25.25 3.29
N ALA A 71 -1.16 24.80 2.19
CA ALA A 71 0.19 25.14 1.75
C ALA A 71 0.13 26.21 0.65
N SER A 72 1.13 27.09 0.60
CA SER A 72 1.22 28.11 -0.44
C SER A 72 2.67 28.55 -0.68
N VAL A 73 2.86 29.35 -1.74
CA VAL A 73 4.16 29.91 -2.11
C VAL A 73 4.04 31.41 -2.26
N LYS A 74 4.80 32.13 -1.42
CA LYS A 74 4.91 33.59 -1.48
C LYS A 74 6.08 33.99 -2.36
N PHE A 75 5.77 34.56 -3.51
CA PHE A 75 6.79 35.09 -4.42
C PHE A 75 7.26 36.48 -4.00
N PRO A 76 8.55 36.82 -4.20
CA PRO A 76 9.05 38.17 -3.94
C PRO A 76 8.26 39.26 -4.68
N LYS A 77 8.04 40.41 -4.04
CA LYS A 77 7.20 41.50 -4.57
C LYS A 77 7.63 42.04 -5.93
N HIS A 78 8.89 41.89 -6.31
CA HIS A 78 9.43 42.37 -7.58
C HIS A 78 9.12 41.43 -8.77
N VAL A 79 8.59 40.22 -8.52
CA VAL A 79 8.34 39.20 -9.54
C VAL A 79 7.05 39.48 -10.32
N ARG A 80 7.17 39.62 -11.65
CA ARG A 80 6.07 39.95 -12.57
C ARG A 80 5.45 38.72 -13.26
N LEU A 81 5.06 37.72 -12.48
CA LEU A 81 4.31 36.56 -12.97
C LEU A 81 2.80 36.86 -13.04
N THR A 82 2.11 36.33 -14.07
CA THR A 82 0.64 36.34 -14.12
C THR A 82 0.05 35.44 -13.03
N ARG A 83 -1.25 35.59 -12.74
CA ARG A 83 -1.95 34.76 -11.73
C ARG A 83 -1.82 33.27 -12.03
N ASP A 84 -2.08 32.87 -13.27
CA ASP A 84 -2.00 31.47 -13.70
C ASP A 84 -0.55 30.95 -13.62
N GLN A 85 0.44 31.77 -13.99
CA GLN A 85 1.86 31.40 -13.87
C GLN A 85 2.30 31.27 -12.41
N ARG A 86 1.78 32.10 -11.51
CA ARG A 86 2.05 32.00 -10.06
C ARG A 86 1.46 30.73 -9.50
N GLN A 87 0.23 30.39 -9.88
CA GLN A 87 -0.43 29.17 -9.44
C GLN A 87 0.28 27.92 -9.96
N GLU A 88 0.58 27.86 -11.26
CA GLU A 88 1.30 26.75 -11.89
C GLU A 88 2.70 26.58 -11.29
N LEU A 89 3.44 27.67 -11.09
CA LEU A 89 4.76 27.61 -10.49
C LEU A 89 4.70 27.26 -8.99
N ALA A 90 3.72 27.76 -8.24
CA ALA A 90 3.54 27.41 -6.83
C ALA A 90 3.22 25.91 -6.67
N TYR A 91 2.40 25.36 -7.55
CA TYR A 91 2.12 23.92 -7.61
C TYR A 91 3.41 23.13 -7.82
N ILE A 92 4.19 23.46 -8.86
CA ILE A 92 5.46 22.78 -9.15
C ILE A 92 6.43 22.87 -7.97
N LEU A 93 6.54 24.02 -7.31
CA LEU A 93 7.47 24.20 -6.18
C LEU A 93 7.05 23.41 -4.94
N LEU A 94 5.76 23.38 -4.64
CA LEU A 94 5.23 22.59 -3.53
C LEU A 94 5.33 21.09 -3.81
N GLU A 95 5.16 20.67 -5.07
CA GLU A 95 5.32 19.30 -5.53
C GLU A 95 6.79 18.84 -5.49
N GLU A 96 7.71 19.63 -6.05
CA GLU A 96 9.16 19.39 -6.03
C GLU A 96 9.71 19.41 -4.60
N ARG A 97 9.17 20.23 -3.69
CA ARG A 97 9.61 20.22 -2.29
C ARG A 97 8.94 19.14 -1.45
N GLY A 98 7.66 18.86 -1.72
CA GLY A 98 6.87 17.82 -1.09
C GLY A 98 7.36 16.40 -1.40
N SER A 99 7.90 16.20 -2.60
CA SER A 99 8.60 14.98 -3.01
C SER A 99 10.01 14.85 -2.40
N VAL A 100 10.62 15.95 -1.94
CA VAL A 100 11.89 15.98 -1.20
C VAL A 100 11.64 16.00 0.32
N GLY A 101 10.48 15.51 0.74
CA GLY A 101 10.27 14.98 2.09
C GLY A 101 11.16 13.76 2.28
N SER A 102 12.30 13.95 2.94
CA SER A 102 13.21 12.89 3.31
C SER A 102 12.45 11.78 4.04
N TYR A 103 12.37 10.60 3.41
CA TYR A 103 12.08 9.37 4.10
C TYR A 103 13.23 9.11 5.07
N SER A 104 13.00 9.29 6.37
CA SER A 104 13.86 8.71 7.38
C SER A 104 13.38 7.29 7.61
N PHE A 105 13.95 6.33 6.90
CA PHE A 105 13.84 4.94 7.34
C PHE A 105 14.86 4.77 8.47
N ALA A 106 14.48 4.13 9.57
CA ALA A 106 15.47 3.62 10.50
C ALA A 106 16.33 2.60 9.72
N THR A 107 17.57 2.98 9.44
CA THR A 107 18.52 2.15 8.68
C THR A 107 19.75 1.94 9.55
N HIS A 108 19.97 0.71 9.98
CA HIS A 108 21.23 0.34 10.64
C HIS A 108 22.41 0.71 9.73
N ALA A 109 23.48 1.28 10.27
CA ALA A 109 24.66 1.75 9.52
C ALA A 109 25.33 0.65 8.66
N GLY A 110 24.98 -0.63 8.88
CA GLY A 110 25.34 -1.78 8.05
C GLY A 110 24.55 -1.95 6.75
N ARG A 111 23.41 -1.25 6.54
CA ARG A 111 22.57 -1.35 5.31
C ARG A 111 23.22 -0.76 4.06
N LYS A 112 24.39 -0.11 4.17
CA LYS A 112 25.10 0.56 3.06
C LYS A 112 25.60 -0.36 1.93
N LYS A 113 25.46 -1.68 2.06
CA LYS A 113 25.60 -2.59 0.92
C LYS A 113 24.38 -3.50 0.89
N GLY A 114 23.40 -3.16 0.05
CA GLY A 114 22.44 -4.16 -0.42
C GLY A 114 23.20 -5.41 -0.85
N TYR A 115 22.63 -6.58 -0.59
CA TYR A 115 23.28 -7.84 -0.96
C TYR A 115 23.60 -7.78 -2.47
N PRO A 116 24.87 -7.92 -2.90
CA PRO A 116 25.23 -7.74 -4.30
C PRO A 116 24.82 -8.99 -5.09
N ALA A 117 23.51 -9.12 -5.33
CA ALA A 117 22.89 -10.31 -5.90
C ALA A 117 23.49 -10.67 -7.26
N ASP A 118 23.71 -9.67 -8.13
CA ASP A 118 24.33 -9.83 -9.45
C ASP A 118 25.78 -10.32 -9.39
N GLU A 119 26.62 -9.68 -8.56
CA GLU A 119 28.03 -10.07 -8.43
C GLU A 119 28.13 -11.50 -7.91
N ARG A 120 27.31 -11.84 -6.91
CA ARG A 120 27.27 -13.19 -6.31
C ARG A 120 26.67 -14.22 -7.25
N PHE A 121 25.70 -13.84 -8.07
CA PHE A 121 25.13 -14.70 -9.09
C PHE A 121 26.19 -15.05 -10.16
N GLN A 122 27.02 -14.09 -10.57
CA GLN A 122 28.12 -14.32 -11.51
C GLN A 122 29.24 -15.20 -10.93
N GLU A 123 29.37 -15.28 -9.60
CA GLU A 123 30.31 -16.18 -8.91
C GLU A 123 29.82 -17.65 -8.88
N LEU A 124 28.56 -17.92 -9.23
CA LEU A 124 27.98 -19.27 -9.26
C LEU A 124 28.25 -19.93 -10.62
N ASP A 125 28.87 -21.11 -10.58
CA ASP A 125 29.07 -21.96 -11.75
C ASP A 125 27.94 -22.99 -11.81
N PHE A 126 26.87 -22.66 -12.55
CA PHE A 126 25.67 -23.49 -12.62
C PHE A 126 25.92 -24.78 -13.43
N PRO A 127 25.54 -25.96 -12.89
CA PRO A 127 25.56 -27.20 -13.65
C PRO A 127 24.68 -27.14 -14.92
N ALA A 128 25.07 -27.86 -15.97
CA ALA A 128 24.37 -27.85 -17.26
C ALA A 128 22.90 -28.32 -17.19
N HIS A 129 22.54 -29.12 -16.18
CA HIS A 129 21.19 -29.59 -15.89
C HIS A 129 20.81 -29.21 -14.45
N PHE A 130 21.04 -27.96 -14.09
CA PHE A 130 20.68 -27.46 -12.77
C PHE A 130 19.16 -27.48 -12.59
N ASP A 131 18.71 -28.11 -11.50
CA ASP A 131 17.32 -28.13 -11.07
C ASP A 131 17.18 -27.22 -9.85
N VAL A 132 16.31 -26.22 -9.95
CA VAL A 132 16.07 -25.25 -8.87
C VAL A 132 15.53 -25.90 -7.60
N THR A 133 14.83 -27.03 -7.74
CA THR A 133 14.23 -27.81 -6.64
C THR A 133 15.22 -28.78 -5.99
N ALA A 134 16.41 -28.95 -6.55
CA ALA A 134 17.41 -29.89 -6.05
C ALA A 134 17.89 -29.57 -4.64
N VAL A 135 17.86 -28.29 -4.26
CA VAL A 135 18.06 -27.85 -2.87
C VAL A 135 16.68 -27.57 -2.28
N PRO A 136 16.20 -28.33 -1.28
CA PRO A 136 14.87 -28.12 -0.74
C PRO A 136 14.65 -26.74 -0.10
N ALA A 137 13.38 -26.31 0.01
CA ALA A 137 13.00 -25.02 0.57
C ALA A 137 13.37 -24.86 2.06
N TYR A 138 13.34 -25.96 2.84
CA TYR A 138 13.70 -25.95 4.26
C TYR A 138 15.21 -25.69 4.49
N VAL A 139 16.05 -25.87 3.46
CA VAL A 139 17.49 -25.61 3.55
C VAL A 139 17.75 -24.10 3.51
N LYS A 140 18.09 -23.57 4.69
CA LYS A 140 18.40 -22.15 4.91
C LYS A 140 19.79 -21.79 4.34
N SER A 141 20.28 -20.59 4.68
CA SER A 141 21.59 -20.10 4.23
C SER A 141 22.81 -20.93 4.65
N ILE A 142 22.67 -21.76 5.71
CA ILE A 142 23.72 -22.67 6.20
C ILE A 142 23.26 -24.10 5.92
N VAL A 143 23.96 -24.77 5.01
CA VAL A 143 23.71 -26.17 4.68
C VAL A 143 24.34 -27.05 5.74
N THR A 144 23.55 -27.87 6.43
CA THR A 144 24.11 -28.83 7.39
C THR A 144 24.77 -29.99 6.65
N LYS A 145 25.66 -30.71 7.32
CA LYS A 145 26.28 -31.90 6.72
C LYS A 145 25.24 -32.95 6.31
N VAL A 146 24.15 -33.09 7.08
CA VAL A 146 23.06 -34.02 6.77
C VAL A 146 22.36 -33.62 5.48
N ASP A 147 22.02 -32.34 5.33
CA ASP A 147 21.37 -31.82 4.11
C ASP A 147 22.27 -31.99 2.89
N LEU A 148 23.56 -31.68 3.04
CA LEU A 148 24.54 -31.82 1.97
C LEU A 148 24.67 -33.28 1.52
N ASP A 149 24.79 -34.22 2.46
CA ASP A 149 24.90 -35.65 2.15
C ASP A 149 23.62 -36.16 1.45
N MET A 150 22.43 -35.67 1.84
CA MET A 150 21.17 -36.01 1.19
C MET A 150 21.07 -35.46 -0.23
N ILE A 151 21.43 -34.19 -0.43
CA ILE A 151 21.40 -33.54 -1.76
C ILE A 151 22.39 -34.24 -2.70
N LEU A 152 23.62 -34.52 -2.25
CA LEU A 152 24.63 -35.21 -3.06
C LEU A 152 24.30 -36.67 -3.33
N HIS A 153 23.47 -37.30 -2.50
CA HIS A 153 22.95 -38.63 -2.79
C HIS A 153 21.93 -38.61 -3.93
N ALA A 154 21.07 -37.60 -3.98
CA ALA A 154 20.07 -37.42 -5.03
C ALA A 154 20.67 -36.85 -6.33
N TYR A 155 21.67 -35.96 -6.21
CA TYR A 155 22.36 -35.26 -7.31
C TYR A 155 23.89 -35.41 -7.18
N PRO A 156 24.45 -36.60 -7.49
CA PRO A 156 25.88 -36.87 -7.33
C PRO A 156 26.81 -36.00 -8.19
N GLU A 157 26.27 -35.41 -9.27
CA GLU A 157 26.98 -34.55 -10.19
C GLU A 157 27.19 -33.11 -9.68
N TYR A 158 26.58 -32.74 -8.55
CA TYR A 158 26.71 -31.40 -7.99
C TYR A 158 27.98 -31.25 -7.15
N ASP A 159 28.62 -30.10 -7.27
CA ASP A 159 29.76 -29.74 -6.42
C ASP A 159 29.26 -29.30 -5.03
N PRO A 160 29.76 -29.90 -3.93
CA PRO A 160 29.42 -29.46 -2.57
C PRO A 160 29.64 -27.97 -2.31
N ILE A 161 30.68 -27.38 -2.94
CA ILE A 161 30.98 -25.95 -2.82
C ILE A 161 29.90 -25.13 -3.53
N PHE A 162 29.46 -25.57 -4.71
CA PHE A 162 28.35 -24.94 -5.42
C PHE A 162 27.06 -24.96 -4.58
N ILE A 163 26.65 -26.11 -4.05
CA ILE A 163 25.43 -26.23 -3.22
C ILE A 163 25.46 -25.24 -2.05
N SER A 164 26.60 -25.17 -1.35
CA SER A 164 26.77 -24.27 -0.20
C SER A 164 26.69 -22.79 -0.59
N LYS A 165 27.29 -22.41 -1.72
CA LYS A 165 27.24 -21.03 -2.23
C LYS A 165 25.85 -20.67 -2.76
N TYR A 166 25.24 -21.57 -3.52
CA TYR A 166 23.90 -21.40 -4.08
C TYR A 166 22.85 -21.28 -2.97
N ALA A 167 22.85 -22.16 -1.97
CA ALA A 167 21.90 -22.07 -0.85
C ALA A 167 21.99 -20.73 -0.11
N LYS A 168 23.21 -20.23 0.11
CA LYS A 168 23.44 -18.91 0.73
C LYS A 168 22.96 -17.76 -0.17
N TRP A 169 23.27 -17.82 -1.46
CA TRP A 169 22.85 -16.82 -2.44
C TRP A 169 21.33 -16.78 -2.58
N ARG A 170 20.71 -17.93 -2.86
CA ARG A 170 19.27 -18.11 -2.96
C ARG A 170 18.53 -17.58 -1.75
N TYR A 171 18.97 -17.93 -0.53
CA TYR A 171 18.35 -17.47 0.70
C TYR A 171 18.37 -15.94 0.85
N LYS A 172 19.44 -15.28 0.38
CA LYS A 172 19.55 -13.82 0.44
C LYS A 172 18.78 -13.12 -0.67
N VAL A 173 18.78 -13.68 -1.87
CA VAL A 173 18.02 -13.14 -3.01
C VAL A 173 16.52 -13.29 -2.81
N ALA A 174 16.05 -14.42 -2.28
CA ALA A 174 14.64 -14.63 -1.98
C ALA A 174 14.08 -13.68 -0.90
N GLN A 175 14.93 -12.94 -0.17
CA GLN A 175 14.52 -11.89 0.78
C GLN A 175 14.47 -10.48 0.16
N LEU A 176 14.85 -10.32 -1.12
CA LEU A 176 14.78 -9.05 -1.82
C LEU A 176 13.33 -8.62 -2.07
N HIS A 177 13.15 -7.33 -2.33
CA HIS A 177 11.86 -6.81 -2.78
C HIS A 177 11.48 -7.47 -4.12
N PRO A 178 10.21 -7.83 -4.36
CA PRO A 178 9.84 -8.61 -5.55
C PRO A 178 10.25 -7.98 -6.91
N ASN A 179 10.18 -6.65 -7.04
CA ASN A 179 10.75 -5.94 -8.21
C ASN A 179 12.23 -6.26 -8.53
N GLU A 180 13.04 -6.62 -7.53
CA GLU A 180 14.45 -7.02 -7.69
C GLU A 180 14.60 -8.54 -7.82
N LEU A 181 13.64 -9.30 -7.32
CA LEU A 181 13.61 -10.77 -7.32
C LEU A 181 13.27 -11.34 -8.70
N ASP A 182 12.42 -10.66 -9.48
CA ASP A 182 11.90 -11.12 -10.77
C ASP A 182 12.99 -11.63 -11.73
N ALA A 183 14.15 -10.95 -11.74
CA ALA A 183 15.28 -11.31 -12.60
C ALA A 183 15.87 -12.70 -12.29
N TYR A 184 15.64 -13.22 -11.07
CA TYR A 184 16.23 -14.45 -10.57
C TYR A 184 15.22 -15.61 -10.44
N LEU A 185 13.94 -15.40 -10.72
CA LEU A 185 12.90 -16.44 -10.66
C LEU A 185 13.27 -17.73 -11.43
N PRO A 186 13.91 -17.69 -12.62
CA PRO A 186 14.31 -18.92 -13.32
C PRO A 186 15.37 -19.76 -12.59
N TYR A 187 16.00 -19.21 -11.56
CA TYR A 187 17.11 -19.81 -10.82
C TYR A 187 16.78 -20.08 -9.36
N ILE A 188 15.56 -19.82 -8.91
CA ILE A 188 15.12 -19.96 -7.52
C ILE A 188 13.78 -20.71 -7.51
N ASP A 189 13.72 -21.77 -6.71
CA ASP A 189 12.46 -22.46 -6.43
C ASP A 189 11.49 -21.52 -5.70
N PHE A 190 10.29 -21.36 -6.24
CA PHE A 190 9.29 -20.41 -5.74
C PHE A 190 8.81 -20.77 -4.33
N SER A 191 8.86 -22.05 -3.94
CA SER A 191 8.59 -22.50 -2.56
C SER A 191 9.51 -21.80 -1.54
N VAL A 192 10.77 -21.53 -1.90
CA VAL A 192 11.71 -20.79 -1.04
C VAL A 192 11.25 -19.35 -0.86
N ILE A 193 10.80 -18.71 -1.94
CA ILE A 193 10.30 -17.33 -1.93
C ILE A 193 9.06 -17.25 -1.03
N CYS A 194 8.11 -18.17 -1.22
CA CYS A 194 6.91 -18.31 -0.38
C CYS A 194 7.26 -18.45 1.11
N ALA A 195 8.28 -19.25 1.44
CA ALA A 195 8.63 -19.53 2.83
C ALA A 195 9.31 -18.34 3.56
N ILE A 196 10.11 -17.53 2.87
CA ILE A 196 11.01 -16.58 3.55
C ILE A 196 10.86 -15.12 3.16
N ASN A 197 10.15 -14.80 2.07
CA ASN A 197 10.02 -13.42 1.62
C ASN A 197 8.87 -12.72 2.37
N PRO A 198 9.15 -11.71 3.22
CA PRO A 198 8.10 -11.04 3.98
C PRO A 198 7.39 -9.95 3.16
N TYR A 199 7.87 -9.63 1.96
CA TYR A 199 7.41 -8.51 1.14
C TYR A 199 6.40 -8.92 0.05
N LEU A 200 6.06 -10.20 -0.05
CA LEU A 200 5.08 -10.69 -1.02
C LEU A 200 3.73 -10.00 -0.77
N THR A 201 3.14 -9.47 -1.84
CA THR A 201 1.78 -8.92 -1.84
C THR A 201 0.83 -9.94 -2.43
N GLU A 202 -0.45 -9.83 -2.09
CA GLU A 202 -1.49 -10.66 -2.68
C GLU A 202 -1.50 -10.57 -4.22
N ALA A 203 -1.35 -9.35 -4.77
CA ALA A 203 -1.23 -9.14 -6.20
C ALA A 203 -0.05 -9.93 -6.82
N TYR A 204 1.11 -9.93 -6.16
CA TYR A 204 2.27 -10.70 -6.63
C TYR A 204 2.04 -12.21 -6.56
N LEU A 205 1.38 -12.71 -5.50
CA LEU A 205 1.02 -14.12 -5.41
C LEU A 205 0.01 -14.53 -6.51
N ILE A 206 -0.96 -13.66 -6.82
CA ILE A 206 -1.92 -13.87 -7.90
C ILE A 206 -1.19 -13.92 -9.25
N ASP A 207 -0.19 -13.07 -9.47
CA ASP A 207 0.58 -13.06 -10.72
C ASP A 207 1.31 -14.37 -10.99
N HIS A 208 1.79 -14.98 -9.91
CA HIS A 208 2.56 -16.22 -9.93
C HIS A 208 1.76 -17.43 -9.43
N LEU A 209 0.42 -17.38 -9.49
CA LEU A 209 -0.46 -18.35 -8.82
C LEU A 209 -0.13 -19.81 -9.12
N ALA A 210 0.34 -20.12 -10.33
CA ALA A 210 0.71 -21.47 -10.74
C ALA A 210 1.98 -22.01 -10.04
N ASP A 211 2.85 -21.11 -9.58
CA ASP A 211 4.13 -21.43 -8.92
C ASP A 211 4.04 -21.28 -7.39
N VAL A 212 2.92 -20.76 -6.86
CA VAL A 212 2.75 -20.54 -5.41
C VAL A 212 2.67 -21.87 -4.66
N ASP A 213 3.55 -22.01 -3.67
CA ASP A 213 3.49 -23.08 -2.68
C ASP A 213 2.68 -22.61 -1.46
N PHE A 214 1.42 -23.05 -1.39
CA PHE A 214 0.51 -22.65 -0.32
C PHE A 214 0.92 -23.19 1.06
N GLU A 215 1.60 -24.33 1.14
CA GLU A 215 2.09 -24.88 2.41
C GLU A 215 3.18 -23.98 2.99
N MET A 216 4.07 -23.50 2.11
CA MET A 216 5.12 -22.56 2.51
C MET A 216 4.57 -21.17 2.85
N ILE A 217 3.57 -20.66 2.13
CA ILE A 217 2.91 -19.40 2.49
C ILE A 217 2.18 -19.50 3.83
N ALA A 218 1.54 -20.63 4.14
CA ALA A 218 0.86 -20.83 5.43
C ALA A 218 1.82 -20.69 6.63
N SER A 219 3.11 -20.98 6.42
CA SER A 219 4.16 -20.80 7.43
C SER A 219 4.75 -19.37 7.47
N ASN A 220 4.41 -18.51 6.50
CA ASN A 220 4.92 -17.15 6.38
C ASN A 220 3.92 -16.14 6.98
N TYR A 221 3.95 -16.04 8.31
CA TYR A 221 3.03 -15.21 9.10
C TYR A 221 2.93 -13.74 8.63
N PRO A 222 4.03 -13.02 8.32
CA PRO A 222 3.96 -11.63 7.84
C PRO A 222 3.23 -11.45 6.51
N VAL A 223 3.23 -12.45 5.64
CA VAL A 223 2.46 -12.43 4.40
C VAL A 223 1.02 -12.79 4.71
N LEU A 224 0.80 -13.89 5.42
CA LEU A 224 -0.52 -14.41 5.75
C LEU A 224 -1.43 -13.41 6.46
N SER A 225 -0.89 -12.62 7.39
CA SER A 225 -1.66 -11.60 8.12
C SER A 225 -2.13 -10.42 7.25
N ARG A 226 -1.59 -10.28 6.04
CA ARG A 226 -1.93 -9.20 5.09
C ARG A 226 -2.78 -9.67 3.91
N LEU A 227 -3.05 -10.98 3.80
CA LEU A 227 -3.87 -11.52 2.72
C LEU A 227 -5.34 -11.30 3.02
N SER A 228 -6.10 -10.92 2.00
CA SER A 228 -7.54 -10.78 2.08
C SER A 228 -8.19 -12.09 2.49
N LYS A 229 -9.32 -12.03 3.22
CA LYS A 229 -10.11 -13.22 3.54
C LYS A 229 -10.42 -14.11 2.32
N PRO A 230 -10.85 -13.59 1.15
CA PRO A 230 -11.06 -14.42 -0.03
C PRO A 230 -9.82 -15.19 -0.48
N PHE A 231 -8.64 -14.57 -0.45
CA PHE A 231 -7.41 -15.25 -0.80
C PHE A 231 -7.06 -16.33 0.23
N ARG A 232 -7.24 -16.06 1.52
CA ARG A 232 -7.07 -17.05 2.60
C ARG A 232 -8.04 -18.23 2.46
N GLU A 233 -9.30 -17.99 2.09
CA GLU A 233 -10.27 -19.05 1.80
C GLU A 233 -9.87 -19.87 0.57
N TYR A 234 -9.35 -19.22 -0.47
CA TYR A 234 -8.81 -19.92 -1.63
C TYR A 234 -7.64 -20.82 -1.22
N MET A 235 -6.69 -20.31 -0.43
CA MET A 235 -5.58 -21.11 0.10
C MET A 235 -6.06 -22.31 0.93
N TYR A 236 -7.04 -22.11 1.83
CA TYR A 236 -7.61 -23.16 2.66
C TYR A 236 -8.11 -24.35 1.82
N ARG A 237 -8.72 -24.08 0.65
CA ARG A 237 -9.20 -25.13 -0.26
C ARG A 237 -8.07 -25.88 -0.99
N GLN A 238 -6.88 -25.30 -1.09
CA GLN A 238 -5.72 -25.94 -1.73
C GLN A 238 -4.87 -26.77 -0.76
N LEU A 239 -5.07 -26.63 0.55
CA LEU A 239 -4.21 -27.23 1.56
C LEU A 239 -4.73 -28.57 2.08
N GLU A 240 -3.80 -29.40 2.55
CA GLU A 240 -4.12 -30.63 3.28
C GLU A 240 -4.85 -30.31 4.59
N PRO A 241 -5.79 -31.17 5.06
CA PRO A 241 -6.68 -30.85 6.19
C PRO A 241 -5.97 -30.50 7.50
N ALA A 242 -4.76 -31.03 7.74
CA ALA A 242 -3.99 -30.74 8.93
C ALA A 242 -3.45 -29.29 8.95
N LEU A 243 -2.94 -28.81 7.81
CA LEU A 243 -2.43 -27.45 7.64
C LEU A 243 -3.56 -26.44 7.49
N ALA A 244 -4.65 -26.83 6.82
CA ALA A 244 -5.85 -26.02 6.69
C ALA A 244 -6.41 -25.62 8.07
N LYS A 245 -6.34 -26.51 9.07
CA LYS A 245 -6.77 -26.22 10.43
C LYS A 245 -5.97 -25.10 11.11
N GLU A 246 -4.67 -24.99 10.81
CA GLU A 246 -3.83 -23.90 11.35
C GLU A 246 -4.22 -22.54 10.73
N LEU A 247 -4.82 -22.54 9.54
CA LEU A 247 -5.36 -21.33 8.91
C LEU A 247 -6.74 -20.91 9.41
N GLU A 248 -7.50 -21.78 10.09
CA GLU A 248 -8.84 -21.46 10.59
C GLU A 248 -8.80 -20.23 11.53
N GLU A 249 -7.75 -20.12 12.35
CA GLU A 249 -7.56 -18.98 13.25
C GLU A 249 -7.40 -17.64 12.48
N PHE A 250 -6.88 -17.68 11.25
CA PHE A 250 -6.76 -16.48 10.41
C PHE A 250 -8.05 -16.19 9.65
N LEU A 251 -8.81 -17.20 9.24
CA LEU A 251 -10.09 -17.00 8.56
C LEU A 251 -11.13 -16.27 9.42
N GLU A 252 -11.01 -16.40 10.74
CA GLU A 252 -11.84 -15.71 11.73
C GLU A 252 -11.36 -14.30 12.08
N ALA A 253 -10.14 -13.91 11.68
CA ALA A 253 -9.59 -12.58 11.93
C ALA A 253 -10.19 -11.56 10.94
N ASP A 254 -10.84 -10.54 11.49
CA ASP A 254 -11.54 -9.49 10.73
C ASP A 254 -10.55 -8.68 9.87
N ASP A 255 -10.96 -8.36 8.64
CA ASP A 255 -10.13 -7.68 7.63
C ASP A 255 -9.95 -6.17 7.95
N GLY A 256 -10.62 -5.66 8.99
CA GLY A 256 -10.78 -4.24 9.29
C GLY A 256 -9.63 -3.58 10.06
N GLU A 257 -8.78 -4.35 10.74
CA GLU A 257 -7.54 -3.82 11.29
C GLU A 257 -6.42 -4.12 10.29
N GLU A 258 -5.99 -3.10 9.54
CA GLU A 258 -4.65 -3.10 8.97
C GLU A 258 -3.66 -3.28 10.12
N GLN A 259 -3.34 -4.53 10.45
CA GLN A 259 -2.18 -4.83 11.26
C GLN A 259 -1.01 -4.34 10.43
N VAL A 260 -0.57 -3.12 10.75
CA VAL A 260 0.75 -2.62 10.39
C VAL A 260 1.72 -3.54 11.12
N VAL A 261 1.95 -4.72 10.55
CA VAL A 261 3.08 -5.55 10.90
C VAL A 261 4.27 -4.73 10.46
N ASP A 262 4.98 -4.16 11.43
CA ASP A 262 6.30 -3.60 11.19
C ASP A 262 7.12 -4.71 10.52
N ILE A 263 7.27 -4.64 9.19
CA ILE A 263 8.15 -5.51 8.39
C ILE A 263 9.60 -5.05 8.61
N LEU A 264 9.96 -4.82 9.87
CA LEU A 264 11.33 -4.78 10.32
C LEU A 264 11.64 -6.21 10.71
N PRO A 265 12.50 -6.93 9.97
CA PRO A 265 12.82 -8.29 10.33
C PRO A 265 13.38 -8.27 11.75
N SER A 266 12.87 -9.14 12.62
CA SER A 266 13.47 -9.41 13.92
C SER A 266 14.81 -10.10 13.69
N PHE A 267 15.85 -9.33 13.41
CA PHE A 267 17.20 -9.84 13.45
C PHE A 267 17.58 -9.97 14.93
N GLU A 268 17.79 -11.20 15.38
CA GLU A 268 18.59 -11.44 16.59
C GLU A 268 20.01 -10.92 16.31
N GLU A 269 20.34 -9.71 16.75
CA GLU A 269 21.72 -9.26 16.99
C GLU A 269 21.69 -7.87 17.66
N GLU A 270 22.18 -7.84 18.90
CA GLU A 270 22.68 -6.73 19.76
C GLU A 270 22.01 -5.34 19.66
N GLU A 271 21.86 -4.65 20.80
CA GLU A 271 21.43 -3.23 20.88
C GLU A 271 22.39 -2.31 20.10
N GLU A 272 22.34 -2.32 18.78
CA GLU A 272 23.05 -1.40 17.92
C GLU A 272 22.26 -0.10 17.81
N MET A 273 22.90 1.01 18.13
CA MET A 273 22.31 2.34 17.99
C MET A 273 21.76 2.53 16.57
N ALA A 274 20.45 2.71 16.46
CA ALA A 274 19.81 3.16 15.25
C ALA A 274 20.42 4.51 14.84
N VAL A 275 21.14 4.53 13.72
CA VAL A 275 21.62 5.76 13.10
C VAL A 275 20.63 6.12 12.00
N LEU A 276 19.99 7.28 12.09
CA LEU A 276 19.15 7.78 11.01
C LEU A 276 20.08 8.10 9.82
N GLU A 277 20.05 7.31 8.74
CA GLU A 277 20.75 7.68 7.51
C GLU A 277 19.86 8.62 6.70
N PHE A 278 20.32 9.86 6.57
CA PHE A 278 19.78 10.81 5.62
C PHE A 278 20.23 10.40 4.23
N PHE A 279 19.27 10.17 3.33
CA PHE A 279 19.57 10.13 1.90
C PHE A 279 20.14 11.50 1.48
N GLU A 280 21.46 11.59 1.42
CA GLU A 280 22.19 12.70 0.80
C GLU A 280 22.24 12.45 -0.72
N TYR A 281 21.29 13.01 -1.46
CA TYR A 281 21.60 13.41 -2.84
C TYR A 281 22.75 14.42 -2.80
N ASP A 282 23.75 14.32 -3.69
CA ASP A 282 24.95 15.16 -3.70
C ASP A 282 24.61 16.65 -3.54
N ARG A 283 24.75 17.14 -2.30
CA ARG A 283 24.47 18.51 -1.88
C ARG A 283 25.77 19.26 -2.03
N GLY A 284 25.81 20.19 -2.97
CA GLY A 284 26.99 21.01 -3.28
C GLY A 284 27.70 21.60 -2.04
N THR A 285 28.86 22.22 -2.30
CA THR A 285 30.00 22.46 -1.40
C THR A 285 29.81 23.12 -0.02
N ASN A 286 28.62 23.53 0.40
CA ASN A 286 28.39 24.24 1.66
C ASN A 286 27.43 23.48 2.60
N LYS A 287 27.99 22.65 3.50
CA LYS A 287 27.27 21.82 4.48
C LYS A 287 27.04 22.54 5.83
N TRP A 288 25.93 22.23 6.54
CA TRP A 288 25.75 22.38 7.99
C TRP A 288 25.04 21.13 8.58
N PRO A 289 25.42 20.63 9.78
CA PRO A 289 24.87 19.40 10.36
C PRO A 289 23.59 19.64 11.20
N GLY A 290 22.61 18.72 11.14
CA GLY A 290 21.44 18.68 12.03
C GLY A 290 20.05 18.86 11.38
N SER A 291 19.86 18.52 10.11
CA SER A 291 18.65 18.86 9.35
C SER A 291 17.53 17.79 9.35
N GLU A 292 17.14 17.25 10.50
CA GLU A 292 16.25 16.08 10.62
C GLU A 292 14.85 16.44 11.15
N HIS A 293 13.86 16.72 10.30
CA HIS A 293 12.43 16.66 10.72
C HIS A 293 11.54 16.26 9.52
N LEU A 294 10.74 15.20 9.71
CA LEU A 294 9.77 14.62 8.77
C LEU A 294 8.53 15.52 8.62
N VAL A 295 8.07 15.68 7.38
CA VAL A 295 6.71 16.18 7.07
C VAL A 295 5.89 14.96 6.63
N LYS A 296 4.86 14.58 7.38
CA LYS A 296 3.87 13.56 6.98
C LYS A 296 2.83 14.20 6.06
N GLY A 297 2.35 13.45 5.07
CA GLY A 297 1.16 13.83 4.29
C GLY A 297 1.39 14.78 3.11
N ILE A 298 2.44 14.58 2.31
CA ILE A 298 2.49 15.15 0.95
C ILE A 298 2.69 13.99 -0.02
N PRO A 299 1.78 13.75 -0.99
CA PRO A 299 1.98 12.70 -1.98
C PRO A 299 3.18 13.08 -2.84
N SER A 300 4.26 12.33 -2.75
CA SER A 300 5.45 12.52 -3.59
C SER A 300 5.22 11.94 -4.98
N LEU A 301 6.04 12.32 -5.98
CA LEU A 301 6.12 11.60 -7.26
C LEU A 301 6.33 10.08 -7.04
N ALA A 302 7.01 9.68 -5.95
CA ALA A 302 7.17 8.29 -5.60
C ALA A 302 5.83 7.61 -5.25
N SER A 303 4.86 8.28 -4.60
CA SER A 303 3.50 7.73 -4.38
C SER A 303 2.63 7.67 -5.65
N GLN A 304 3.01 8.38 -6.71
CA GLN A 304 2.39 8.26 -8.04
C GLN A 304 3.01 7.12 -8.86
N LEU A 305 4.30 6.85 -8.66
CA LEU A 305 5.05 5.80 -9.35
C LEU A 305 5.03 4.45 -8.63
N TYR A 306 4.86 4.47 -7.31
CA TYR A 306 4.90 3.30 -6.45
C TYR A 306 3.69 3.26 -5.51
N ASP A 307 3.27 2.05 -5.14
CA ASP A 307 2.24 1.84 -4.14
C ASP A 307 2.79 1.98 -2.71
N ARG A 308 1.93 1.77 -1.71
CA ARG A 308 2.30 1.84 -0.29
C ARG A 308 3.33 0.80 0.14
N PHE A 309 3.50 -0.26 -0.63
CA PHE A 309 4.43 -1.36 -0.37
C PHE A 309 5.74 -1.21 -1.16
N GLY A 310 5.86 -0.17 -2.01
CA GLY A 310 7.05 0.07 -2.83
C GLY A 310 7.04 -0.61 -4.19
N TYR A 311 5.91 -1.20 -4.62
CA TYR A 311 5.77 -1.77 -5.96
C TYR A 311 5.51 -0.68 -6.97
N LYS A 312 6.12 -0.80 -8.14
CA LYS A 312 5.88 0.14 -9.24
C LYS A 312 4.43 0.01 -9.68
N LYS A 313 3.68 1.12 -9.67
CA LYS A 313 2.34 1.18 -10.24
C LYS A 313 2.40 0.87 -11.73
N LEU A 314 1.57 -0.08 -12.15
CA LEU A 314 1.52 -0.51 -13.54
C LEU A 314 0.91 0.59 -14.40
N THR A 315 1.50 0.80 -15.57
CA THR A 315 0.85 1.60 -16.61
C THR A 315 -0.37 0.85 -17.16
N ASN A 316 -1.31 1.59 -17.75
CA ASN A 316 -2.48 0.98 -18.41
C ASN A 316 -2.09 -0.16 -19.37
N LYS A 317 -1.00 0.01 -20.13
CA LYS A 317 -0.54 -1.00 -21.08
C LYS A 317 -0.01 -2.26 -20.38
N GLU A 318 0.79 -2.10 -19.33
CA GLU A 318 1.32 -3.23 -18.55
C GLU A 318 0.16 -4.00 -17.89
N MET A 319 -0.81 -3.29 -17.31
CA MET A 319 -1.97 -3.91 -16.68
C MET A 319 -2.90 -4.58 -17.71
N ASP A 320 -3.14 -3.98 -18.89
CA ASP A 320 -3.94 -4.60 -19.95
C ASP A 320 -3.33 -5.94 -20.38
N GLN A 321 -2.01 -5.98 -20.55
CA GLN A 321 -1.28 -7.21 -20.89
C GLN A 321 -1.43 -8.26 -19.79
N LYS A 322 -1.27 -7.83 -18.54
CA LYS A 322 -1.40 -8.68 -17.35
C LYS A 322 -2.79 -9.31 -17.24
N VAL A 323 -3.84 -8.49 -17.26
CA VAL A 323 -5.25 -8.92 -17.18
C VAL A 323 -5.61 -9.84 -18.34
N SER A 324 -5.09 -9.58 -19.54
CA SER A 324 -5.34 -10.46 -20.70
C SER A 324 -4.71 -11.85 -20.57
N SER A 325 -3.71 -12.01 -19.71
CA SER A 325 -3.02 -13.29 -19.46
C SER A 325 -3.57 -14.06 -18.27
N TYR A 326 -4.42 -13.45 -17.45
CA TYR A 326 -4.97 -14.08 -16.26
C TYR A 326 -5.95 -15.20 -16.60
N SER A 327 -5.88 -16.27 -15.82
CA SER A 327 -6.93 -17.28 -15.71
C SER A 327 -8.18 -16.72 -15.04
N GLU A 328 -9.30 -17.43 -15.16
CA GLU A 328 -10.56 -17.07 -14.49
C GLU A 328 -10.37 -16.93 -12.98
N VAL A 329 -9.67 -17.88 -12.35
CA VAL A 329 -9.35 -17.84 -10.91
C VAL A 329 -8.49 -16.62 -10.54
N GLN A 330 -7.49 -16.27 -11.36
CA GLN A 330 -6.69 -15.06 -11.10
C GLN A 330 -7.52 -13.77 -11.24
N LEU A 331 -8.46 -13.74 -12.19
CA LEU A 331 -9.38 -12.61 -12.35
C LEU A 331 -10.34 -12.48 -11.16
N GLU A 332 -10.86 -13.59 -10.64
CA GLU A 332 -11.67 -13.61 -9.42
C GLU A 332 -10.85 -13.07 -8.23
N LEU A 333 -9.66 -13.63 -7.99
CA LEU A 333 -8.81 -13.23 -6.86
C LEU A 333 -8.35 -11.78 -6.95
N ILE A 334 -7.95 -11.29 -8.14
CA ILE A 334 -7.47 -9.91 -8.25
C ILE A 334 -8.61 -8.90 -8.05
N SER A 335 -9.85 -9.27 -8.38
CA SER A 335 -11.00 -8.36 -8.31
C SER A 335 -11.23 -7.77 -6.91
N TYR A 336 -10.85 -8.49 -5.86
CA TYR A 336 -10.95 -8.06 -4.46
C TYR A 336 -9.95 -6.96 -4.10
N THR A 337 -8.80 -6.92 -4.78
CA THR A 337 -7.68 -6.03 -4.44
C THR A 337 -7.50 -4.89 -5.44
N LEU A 338 -8.28 -4.88 -6.54
CA LEU A 338 -8.19 -3.84 -7.55
C LEU A 338 -8.65 -2.48 -7.00
N GLU A 339 -7.81 -1.47 -7.20
CA GLU A 339 -8.16 -0.07 -6.99
C GLU A 339 -9.30 0.39 -7.92
N PRO A 340 -10.06 1.46 -7.56
CA PRO A 340 -11.23 1.91 -8.31
C PRO A 340 -10.99 2.17 -9.80
N HIS A 341 -9.81 2.68 -10.15
CA HIS A 341 -9.48 2.96 -11.55
C HIS A 341 -9.39 1.68 -12.41
N TRP A 342 -8.90 0.57 -11.84
CA TRP A 342 -8.84 -0.72 -12.50
C TRP A 342 -10.22 -1.38 -12.54
N LEU A 343 -10.99 -1.29 -11.45
CA LEU A 343 -12.39 -1.76 -11.42
C LEU A 343 -13.21 -1.10 -12.54
N HIS A 344 -13.10 0.22 -12.71
CA HIS A 344 -13.77 0.92 -13.81
C HIS A 344 -13.30 0.44 -15.18
N ARG A 345 -11.98 0.28 -15.37
CA ARG A 345 -11.39 -0.10 -16.66
C ARG A 345 -11.84 -1.49 -17.09
N TYR A 346 -11.84 -2.46 -16.17
CA TYR A 346 -12.12 -3.87 -16.44
C TYR A 346 -13.53 -4.32 -16.06
N ARG A 347 -14.44 -3.39 -15.74
CA ARG A 347 -15.82 -3.65 -15.31
C ARG A 347 -16.63 -4.68 -16.11
N GLU A 348 -16.33 -4.86 -17.40
CA GLU A 348 -17.05 -5.85 -18.24
C GLU A 348 -16.49 -7.27 -18.11
N MET A 349 -15.30 -7.42 -17.50
CA MET A 349 -14.57 -8.68 -17.34
C MET A 349 -14.62 -9.20 -15.89
N LEU A 350 -14.94 -8.33 -14.93
CA LEU A 350 -14.94 -8.65 -13.51
C LEU A 350 -16.29 -9.23 -13.08
N ASP A 351 -16.24 -10.19 -12.16
CA ASP A 351 -17.41 -10.63 -11.42
C ASP A 351 -17.76 -9.59 -10.35
N TRP A 352 -18.87 -8.89 -10.56
CA TRP A 352 -19.30 -7.83 -9.65
C TRP A 352 -19.92 -8.33 -8.35
N SER A 353 -20.39 -9.57 -8.28
CA SER A 353 -20.79 -10.17 -7.01
C SER A 353 -19.58 -10.24 -6.08
N LEU A 354 -18.45 -10.74 -6.60
CA LEU A 354 -17.18 -10.83 -5.88
C LEU A 354 -16.58 -9.47 -5.52
N VAL A 355 -16.58 -8.52 -6.46
CA VAL A 355 -16.13 -7.14 -6.19
C VAL A 355 -16.96 -6.52 -5.07
N CYS A 356 -18.29 -6.59 -5.18
CA CYS A 356 -19.19 -5.98 -4.22
C CYS A 356 -19.06 -6.59 -2.82
N GLU A 357 -18.83 -7.89 -2.70
CA GLU A 357 -18.75 -8.58 -1.40
C GLU A 357 -17.47 -8.29 -0.62
N TYR A 358 -16.33 -8.11 -1.30
CA TYR A 358 -15.03 -8.11 -0.61
C TYR A 358 -14.13 -6.91 -0.88
N ASN A 359 -14.35 -6.13 -1.94
CA ASN A 359 -13.41 -5.06 -2.29
C ASN A 359 -13.51 -3.89 -1.30
N PRO A 360 -12.42 -3.49 -0.64
CA PRO A 360 -12.43 -2.44 0.39
C PRO A 360 -12.43 -1.02 -0.20
N TYR A 361 -12.22 -0.86 -1.50
CA TYR A 361 -12.09 0.44 -2.16
C TYR A 361 -13.41 0.99 -2.73
N LEU A 362 -14.54 0.34 -2.42
CA LEU A 362 -15.84 0.73 -2.94
C LEU A 362 -16.41 1.93 -2.17
N THR A 363 -16.07 3.14 -2.63
CA THR A 363 -16.64 4.38 -2.10
C THR A 363 -18.04 4.63 -2.65
N GLU A 364 -18.83 5.44 -1.94
CA GLU A 364 -20.17 5.86 -2.39
C GLU A 364 -20.16 6.44 -3.81
N ASP A 365 -19.30 7.42 -4.11
CA ASP A 365 -19.14 8.01 -5.45
C ASP A 365 -18.86 6.96 -6.55
N PHE A 366 -18.05 5.96 -6.21
CA PHE A 366 -17.75 4.87 -7.13
C PHE A 366 -18.98 4.00 -7.37
N LEU A 367 -19.72 3.67 -6.31
CA LEU A 367 -20.94 2.89 -6.39
C LEU A 367 -22.02 3.62 -7.20
N GLU A 368 -22.26 4.91 -6.94
CA GLU A 368 -23.23 5.72 -7.67
C GLU A 368 -22.94 5.76 -9.18
N SER A 369 -21.67 5.92 -9.54
CA SER A 369 -21.24 5.93 -10.95
C SER A 369 -21.32 4.56 -11.64
N HIS A 370 -21.39 3.47 -10.88
CA HIS A 370 -21.39 2.09 -11.38
C HIS A 370 -22.65 1.29 -11.00
N LEU A 371 -23.74 1.96 -10.60
CA LEU A 371 -25.00 1.35 -10.14
C LEU A 371 -25.54 0.19 -10.98
N LYS A 372 -25.28 0.20 -12.30
CA LYS A 372 -25.75 -0.84 -13.22
C LYS A 372 -25.01 -2.18 -13.08
N TYR A 373 -23.83 -2.19 -12.47
CA TYR A 373 -23.03 -3.39 -12.26
C TYR A 373 -23.12 -3.93 -10.83
N ILE A 374 -23.54 -3.09 -9.88
CA ILE A 374 -23.57 -3.45 -8.46
C ILE A 374 -24.52 -4.62 -8.22
N ASP A 375 -23.98 -5.67 -7.60
CA ASP A 375 -24.78 -6.69 -6.96
C ASP A 375 -25.08 -6.28 -5.51
N PHE A 376 -26.28 -5.76 -5.28
CA PHE A 376 -26.72 -5.33 -3.95
C PHE A 376 -26.88 -6.50 -2.97
N TYR A 377 -27.05 -7.74 -3.45
CA TYR A 377 -27.05 -8.90 -2.56
C TYR A 377 -25.67 -9.08 -1.95
N ALA A 378 -24.65 -9.09 -2.80
CA ALA A 378 -23.26 -9.28 -2.42
C ALA A 378 -22.70 -8.08 -1.63
N LEU A 379 -23.01 -6.85 -2.08
CA LEU A 379 -22.63 -5.61 -1.38
C LEU A 379 -23.12 -5.60 0.07
N GLY A 380 -24.29 -6.20 0.33
CA GLY A 380 -24.86 -6.31 1.66
C GLY A 380 -23.95 -7.00 2.69
N ASN A 381 -23.00 -7.81 2.25
CA ASN A 381 -22.04 -8.52 3.11
C ASN A 381 -20.73 -7.73 3.31
N ASN A 382 -20.47 -6.67 2.53
CA ASN A 382 -19.21 -5.94 2.56
C ASN A 382 -19.23 -4.87 3.64
N THR A 383 -18.78 -5.22 4.83
CA THR A 383 -18.71 -4.27 5.94
C THR A 383 -17.63 -3.21 5.77
N ASN A 384 -16.67 -3.35 4.85
CA ASN A 384 -15.59 -2.37 4.66
C ASN A 384 -16.02 -1.09 3.94
N CYS A 385 -17.23 -1.08 3.35
CA CYS A 385 -17.76 0.10 2.66
C CYS A 385 -18.30 1.13 3.66
N GLU A 386 -17.88 2.38 3.55
CA GLU A 386 -18.48 3.51 4.27
C GLU A 386 -19.51 4.21 3.36
N LEU A 387 -20.78 4.19 3.77
CA LEU A 387 -21.91 4.72 3.00
C LEU A 387 -22.72 5.70 3.86
N SER A 388 -23.22 6.76 3.23
CA SER A 388 -24.09 7.74 3.89
C SER A 388 -25.49 7.18 4.16
N GLU A 389 -26.19 7.76 5.14
CA GLU A 389 -27.60 7.45 5.40
C GLU A 389 -28.47 7.69 4.16
N ASP A 390 -28.19 8.73 3.38
CA ASP A 390 -28.93 9.07 2.16
C ASP A 390 -28.80 7.97 1.08
N PHE A 391 -27.59 7.43 0.88
CA PHE A 391 -27.37 6.31 -0.03
C PHE A 391 -28.11 5.06 0.45
N MET A 392 -28.03 4.77 1.74
CA MET A 392 -28.68 3.61 2.36
C MET A 392 -30.21 3.72 2.25
N ASP A 393 -30.79 4.88 2.54
CA ASP A 393 -32.24 5.13 2.40
C ASP A 393 -32.71 4.99 0.95
N THR A 394 -31.98 5.60 0.01
CA THR A 394 -32.31 5.59 -1.43
C THR A 394 -32.26 4.18 -2.03
N HIS A 395 -31.37 3.32 -1.52
CA HIS A 395 -31.13 1.98 -2.07
C HIS A 395 -31.56 0.83 -1.16
N MET A 396 -32.21 1.10 -0.03
CA MET A 396 -32.62 0.10 0.95
C MET A 396 -33.36 -1.10 0.32
N ASN A 397 -34.30 -0.82 -0.58
CA ASN A 397 -35.12 -1.84 -1.23
C ASN A 397 -34.36 -2.75 -2.21
N LYS A 398 -33.11 -2.46 -2.53
CA LYS A 398 -32.28 -3.28 -3.43
C LYS A 398 -31.51 -4.37 -2.71
N PHE A 399 -31.27 -4.21 -1.40
CA PHE A 399 -30.64 -5.25 -0.59
C PHE A 399 -31.60 -6.41 -0.34
N ASN A 400 -31.04 -7.61 -0.06
CA ASN A 400 -31.87 -8.78 0.25
C ASN A 400 -32.12 -8.92 1.75
N HIS A 401 -33.24 -8.36 2.18
CA HIS A 401 -33.68 -8.42 3.56
C HIS A 401 -34.40 -9.71 3.97
N GLN A 402 -34.36 -10.78 3.17
CA GLN A 402 -34.82 -12.10 3.65
C GLN A 402 -33.92 -12.66 4.77
N LYS A 403 -32.70 -12.12 4.85
CA LYS A 403 -31.71 -12.38 5.88
C LYS A 403 -31.18 -11.05 6.41
N PRO A 404 -30.53 -11.04 7.57
CA PRO A 404 -29.78 -9.87 8.01
C PRO A 404 -28.74 -9.43 6.99
N VAL A 405 -28.57 -8.12 6.85
CA VAL A 405 -27.67 -7.50 5.89
C VAL A 405 -26.57 -6.76 6.67
N PRO A 406 -25.37 -7.36 6.85
CA PRO A 406 -24.29 -6.80 7.67
C PRO A 406 -23.96 -5.34 7.39
N LEU A 407 -23.85 -4.94 6.12
CA LEU A 407 -23.57 -3.56 5.72
C LEU A 407 -24.66 -2.58 6.20
N VAL A 408 -25.94 -2.99 6.15
CA VAL A 408 -27.06 -2.18 6.66
C VAL A 408 -27.01 -2.06 8.17
N ILE A 409 -26.66 -3.15 8.87
CA ILE A 409 -26.56 -3.18 10.33
C ILE A 409 -25.40 -2.29 10.81
N ARG A 410 -24.25 -2.33 10.11
CA ARG A 410 -23.09 -1.47 10.40
C ARG A 410 -23.42 0.02 10.32
N HIS A 411 -24.26 0.43 9.37
CA HIS A 411 -24.65 1.83 9.16
C HIS A 411 -26.04 2.16 9.72
N LEU A 412 -26.55 1.33 10.63
CA LEU A 412 -27.91 1.48 11.14
C LEU A 412 -27.99 2.71 12.07
N THR A 413 -28.80 3.69 11.69
CA THR A 413 -29.18 4.81 12.56
C THR A 413 -30.60 4.62 13.09
N GLU A 414 -30.99 5.39 14.12
CA GLU A 414 -32.35 5.35 14.66
C GLU A 414 -33.36 5.74 13.57
N SER A 415 -33.02 6.81 12.82
CA SER A 415 -33.79 7.31 11.68
C SER A 415 -34.00 6.23 10.62
N LEU A 416 -32.91 5.57 10.20
CA LEU A 416 -32.95 4.51 9.20
C LEU A 416 -33.78 3.30 9.68
N TYR A 417 -33.59 2.88 10.94
CA TYR A 417 -34.33 1.77 11.54
C TYR A 417 -35.82 2.07 11.64
N LEU A 418 -36.22 3.25 12.12
CA LEU A 418 -37.63 3.62 12.25
C LEU A 418 -38.32 3.74 10.88
N THR A 419 -37.60 4.23 9.87
CA THR A 419 -38.12 4.39 8.50
C THR A 419 -38.33 3.06 7.81
N HIS A 420 -37.40 2.11 7.99
CA HIS A 420 -37.39 0.81 7.29
C HIS A 420 -37.63 -0.39 8.21
N LYS A 421 -38.29 -0.17 9.36
CA LYS A 421 -38.47 -1.17 10.41
C LYS A 421 -39.08 -2.49 9.93
N ASP A 422 -40.03 -2.41 9.01
CA ASP A 422 -40.72 -3.59 8.45
C ASP A 422 -39.88 -4.34 7.40
N THR A 423 -38.77 -3.74 6.97
CA THR A 423 -37.87 -4.29 5.94
C THR A 423 -36.60 -4.84 6.56
N ILE A 424 -35.94 -4.09 7.45
CA ILE A 424 -34.64 -4.46 8.02
C ILE A 424 -34.81 -5.64 8.98
N VAL A 425 -34.10 -6.74 8.70
CA VAL A 425 -34.01 -7.90 9.61
C VAL A 425 -32.77 -7.75 10.48
N VAL A 426 -32.97 -7.35 11.73
CA VAL A 426 -31.91 -7.22 12.74
C VAL A 426 -32.35 -7.87 14.05
N ASN A 427 -31.43 -8.53 14.74
CA ASN A 427 -31.65 -9.09 16.07
C ASN A 427 -30.53 -8.66 17.01
N SER A 428 -30.72 -8.84 18.32
CA SER A 428 -29.76 -8.40 19.33
C SER A 428 -28.39 -9.07 19.20
N GLN A 429 -28.34 -10.32 18.75
CA GLN A 429 -27.08 -11.04 18.55
C GLN A 429 -26.23 -10.35 17.47
N LEU A 430 -26.83 -10.01 16.33
CA LEU A 430 -26.14 -9.34 15.23
C LEU A 430 -25.81 -7.88 15.58
N LEU A 431 -26.71 -7.19 16.29
CA LEU A 431 -26.39 -5.84 16.78
C LEU A 431 -25.14 -5.88 17.68
N ASN A 432 -25.04 -6.88 18.56
CA ASN A 432 -23.85 -7.07 19.40
C ASN A 432 -22.60 -7.46 18.58
N GLU A 433 -22.74 -8.30 17.55
CA GLU A 433 -21.64 -8.71 16.66
C GLU A 433 -21.02 -7.50 15.93
N TYR A 434 -21.85 -6.56 15.48
CA TYR A 434 -21.39 -5.33 14.82
C TYR A 434 -21.35 -4.12 15.76
N GLY A 435 -21.46 -4.35 17.08
CA GLY A 435 -21.58 -3.29 18.07
C GLY A 435 -20.35 -2.38 18.11
N ASP A 436 -19.16 -2.96 17.93
CA ASP A 436 -17.89 -2.24 17.90
C ASP A 436 -17.76 -1.28 16.70
N LEU A 437 -18.63 -1.41 15.69
CA LEU A 437 -18.67 -0.56 14.51
C LEU A 437 -19.69 0.57 14.60
N LEU A 438 -20.55 0.55 15.63
CA LEU A 438 -21.55 1.58 15.89
C LEU A 438 -21.05 2.53 16.98
N ASP A 439 -21.49 3.79 16.95
CA ASP A 439 -21.28 4.71 18.08
C ASP A 439 -22.00 4.17 19.33
N ASP A 440 -21.37 4.24 20.51
CA ASP A 440 -21.89 3.72 21.78
C ASP A 440 -23.32 4.22 22.10
N GLU A 441 -23.61 5.49 21.79
CA GLU A 441 -24.93 6.10 22.01
C GLU A 441 -25.94 5.49 21.04
N GLN A 442 -25.54 5.34 19.78
CA GLN A 442 -26.38 4.78 18.71
C GLN A 442 -26.68 3.30 18.97
N PHE A 443 -25.69 2.53 19.42
CA PHE A 443 -25.86 1.14 19.82
C PHE A 443 -26.90 0.99 20.94
N LEU A 444 -26.80 1.80 22.00
CA LEU A 444 -27.73 1.73 23.12
C LEU A 444 -29.17 2.10 22.71
N ILE A 445 -29.33 3.09 21.84
CA ILE A 445 -30.64 3.48 21.28
C ILE A 445 -31.24 2.29 20.51
N LEU A 446 -30.47 1.69 19.60
CA LEU A 446 -30.92 0.55 18.80
C LEU A 446 -31.24 -0.68 19.64
N GLN A 447 -30.44 -0.97 20.66
CA GLN A 447 -30.67 -2.08 21.58
C GLN A 447 -32.03 -1.95 22.28
N ASN A 448 -32.35 -0.77 22.80
CA ASN A 448 -33.65 -0.51 23.43
C ASN A 448 -34.84 -0.58 22.45
N LEU A 449 -34.61 -0.30 21.17
CA LEU A 449 -35.63 -0.34 20.12
C LEU A 449 -35.87 -1.76 19.56
N ILE A 450 -34.88 -2.64 19.64
CA ILE A 450 -34.92 -4.02 19.18
C ILE A 450 -35.35 -4.98 20.30
N GLU A 451 -34.98 -4.69 21.56
CA GLU A 451 -35.41 -5.40 22.78
C GLU A 451 -36.34 -4.54 23.67
N PRO A 452 -37.63 -4.36 23.30
CA PRO A 452 -38.59 -3.62 24.12
C PRO A 452 -39.08 -4.38 25.37
#